data_AF-A0A9W7D2Q6-F1
#
_entry.id   AF-A0A9W7D2Q6-F1
#
_cell.length_a   1.000
_cell.length_b   1.000
_cell.length_c   1.000
_cell.angle_alpha   90.00
_cell.angle_beta   90.00
_cell.angle_gamma   90.00
#
_symmetry.space_group_name_H-M   'P 1'
#
loop_
_entity.id
_entity.type
_entity.pdbx_description
1 polymer ?
#
loop_
_entity_poly.entity_id
_entity_poly.type
_entity_poly.pdbx_seq_one_letter_code
_entity_poly.pdbx_strand_id
1 'polypeptide(L)'
;MVQMKNEDKPVANLAGEIPDEFLDAGRCTVQECLEYTAAKLGAIATSNPVACAQYFNHVMDIVIEVLSNWDRVKKCSKTDKGIFGITKAYVSSTESQGSTGNHHGHMVIWTFGMAKTVDEYYTACKSNDVKQRLMDYIESIANSTFPVDNNRCPSCERETLDEVALTTRC
;
A
#
# COMPACT_ATOMS: atom_id res chain seq x y z
N MET A 1 -5.85 -4.83 -35.99
CA MET A 1 -6.27 -3.44 -35.70
C MET A 1 -7.77 -3.45 -35.47
N VAL A 2 -8.19 -3.57 -34.21
CA VAL A 2 -9.59 -3.48 -33.77
C VAL A 2 -9.57 -2.73 -32.44
N GLN A 3 -10.47 -1.76 -32.34
CA GLN A 3 -10.51 -0.66 -31.39
C GLN A 3 -10.70 -1.11 -29.93
N MET A 4 -10.08 -0.36 -29.02
CA MET A 4 -10.32 -0.42 -27.58
C MET A 4 -11.78 -0.02 -27.29
N LYS A 5 -12.55 -0.88 -26.64
CA LYS A 5 -13.79 -0.49 -25.99
C LYS A 5 -13.45 -0.01 -24.58
N ASN A 6 -13.73 1.27 -24.32
CA ASN A 6 -13.75 1.82 -22.98
C ASN A 6 -14.84 1.09 -22.19
N GLU A 7 -14.44 0.24 -21.26
CA GLU A 7 -15.30 -0.22 -20.18
C GLU A 7 -15.06 0.70 -18.98
N ASP A 8 -15.94 1.68 -18.84
CA ASP A 8 -16.06 2.50 -17.65
C ASP A 8 -16.37 1.59 -16.46
N LYS A 9 -15.43 1.50 -15.52
CA LYS A 9 -15.58 0.74 -14.28
C LYS A 9 -16.57 1.45 -13.35
N PRO A 10 -17.67 0.81 -12.93
CA PRO A 10 -18.65 1.41 -12.03
C PRO A 10 -18.20 1.22 -10.57
N VAL A 11 -17.17 1.93 -10.14
CA VAL A 11 -16.80 2.00 -8.71
C VAL A 11 -17.16 3.36 -8.10
N ALA A 12 -17.56 4.33 -8.92
CA ALA A 12 -17.82 5.70 -8.49
C ALA A 12 -19.28 6.00 -8.06
N ASN A 13 -20.20 5.04 -8.11
CA ASN A 13 -21.63 5.32 -7.94
C ASN A 13 -22.13 5.34 -6.46
N LEU A 14 -21.21 5.40 -5.48
CA LEU A 14 -21.53 5.50 -4.05
C LEU A 14 -21.13 6.84 -3.42
N ALA A 15 -20.41 7.70 -4.14
CA ALA A 15 -20.24 9.10 -3.76
C ALA A 15 -21.40 9.86 -4.39
N GLY A 16 -22.17 10.63 -3.61
CA GLY A 16 -23.21 11.51 -4.16
C GLY A 16 -22.66 12.49 -5.20
N GLU A 17 -23.50 13.39 -5.72
CA GLU A 17 -23.05 14.45 -6.62
C GLU A 17 -21.91 15.25 -5.97
N ILE A 18 -20.68 15.07 -6.45
CA ILE A 18 -19.51 15.84 -6.01
C ILE A 18 -19.54 17.14 -6.82
N PRO A 19 -19.61 18.33 -6.18
CA PRO A 19 -19.58 19.59 -6.90
C PRO A 19 -18.31 19.72 -7.74
N ASP A 20 -18.44 20.23 -8.97
CA ASP A 20 -17.34 20.35 -9.94
C ASP A 20 -16.12 21.08 -9.38
N GLU A 21 -16.33 22.03 -8.46
CA GLU A 21 -15.25 22.74 -7.76
C GLU A 21 -14.31 21.82 -6.97
N PHE A 22 -14.82 20.74 -6.36
CA PHE A 22 -14.00 19.77 -5.63
C PHE A 22 -13.26 18.82 -6.58
N LEU A 23 -13.89 18.46 -7.70
CA LEU A 23 -13.22 17.66 -8.74
C LEU A 23 -12.13 18.48 -9.43
N ASP A 24 -12.37 19.75 -9.71
CA ASP A 24 -11.41 20.67 -10.28
C ASP A 24 -10.26 20.96 -9.32
N ALA A 25 -10.55 21.17 -8.03
CA ALA A 25 -9.52 21.31 -7.00
C ALA A 25 -8.69 20.04 -6.86
N GLY A 26 -9.33 18.86 -6.80
CA GLY A 26 -8.63 17.57 -6.75
C GLY A 26 -7.77 17.33 -7.99
N ARG A 27 -8.27 17.68 -9.18
CA ARG A 27 -7.52 17.61 -10.43
C ARG A 27 -6.33 18.56 -10.41
N CYS A 28 -6.51 19.82 -10.02
CA CYS A 28 -5.42 20.78 -9.90
C CYS A 28 -4.37 20.32 -8.89
N THR A 29 -4.76 19.85 -7.71
CA THR A 29 -3.82 19.33 -6.70
C THR A 29 -3.07 18.10 -7.21
N VAL A 30 -3.74 17.15 -7.86
CA VAL A 30 -3.07 15.98 -8.46
C VAL A 30 -2.15 16.42 -9.60
N GLN A 31 -2.57 17.38 -10.42
CA GLN A 31 -1.77 17.93 -11.52
C GLN A 31 -0.53 18.68 -11.01
N GLU A 32 -0.65 19.44 -9.92
CA GLU A 32 0.46 20.08 -9.19
C GLU A 32 1.39 19.04 -8.58
N CYS A 33 0.84 17.97 -7.98
CA CYS A 33 1.64 16.83 -7.51
C CYS A 33 2.39 16.12 -8.67
N LEU A 34 1.89 16.25 -9.90
CA LEU A 34 2.48 15.72 -11.12
C LEU A 34 3.33 16.76 -11.89
N GLU A 35 3.47 18.00 -11.41
CA GLU A 35 4.21 19.08 -12.10
C GLU A 35 5.67 18.72 -12.38
N TYR A 36 6.25 17.86 -11.56
CA TYR A 36 7.56 17.30 -11.82
C TYR A 36 7.41 15.99 -12.58
N THR A 37 7.62 16.05 -13.89
CA THR A 37 7.78 14.84 -14.70
C THR A 37 8.88 13.97 -14.10
N ALA A 38 8.76 12.64 -14.24
CA ALA A 38 9.79 11.70 -13.79
C ALA A 38 11.20 12.07 -14.31
N ALA A 39 11.27 12.66 -15.52
CA ALA A 39 12.51 13.17 -16.09
C ALA A 39 13.09 14.36 -15.30
N LYS A 40 12.26 15.32 -14.88
CA LYS A 40 12.70 16.47 -14.07
C LYS A 40 13.15 16.03 -12.67
N LEU A 41 12.42 15.10 -12.05
CA LEU A 41 12.84 14.49 -10.77
C LEU A 41 14.17 13.73 -10.92
N GLY A 42 14.35 12.98 -12.00
CA GLY A 42 15.60 12.29 -12.31
C GLY A 42 16.78 13.25 -12.51
N ALA A 43 16.57 14.38 -13.18
CA ALA A 43 17.60 15.41 -13.33
C ALA A 43 18.01 16.04 -11.99
N ILE A 44 17.04 16.33 -11.12
CA ILE A 44 17.30 16.84 -9.76
C ILE A 44 18.07 15.80 -8.94
N ALA A 45 17.66 14.53 -8.98
CA ALA A 45 18.32 13.44 -8.25
C ALA A 45 19.76 13.22 -8.73
N THR A 46 19.98 13.24 -10.05
CA THR A 46 21.32 13.13 -10.66
C THR A 46 22.22 14.30 -10.28
N SER A 47 21.65 15.50 -10.10
CA SER A 47 22.39 16.69 -9.66
C SER A 47 22.73 16.66 -8.17
N ASN A 48 22.04 15.84 -7.37
CA ASN A 48 22.18 15.79 -5.92
C ASN A 48 22.34 14.34 -5.39
N PRO A 49 23.27 13.53 -5.94
CA PRO A 49 23.31 12.10 -5.69
C PRO A 49 23.58 11.74 -4.22
N VAL A 50 24.39 12.56 -3.53
CA VAL A 50 24.71 12.37 -2.10
C VAL A 50 23.48 12.62 -1.23
N ALA A 51 22.72 13.68 -1.49
CA ALA A 51 21.52 14.00 -0.72
C ALA A 51 20.45 12.90 -0.90
N CYS A 52 20.28 12.40 -2.13
CA CYS A 52 19.39 11.28 -2.41
C CYS A 52 19.81 10.01 -1.66
N ALA A 53 21.11 9.67 -1.66
CA ALA A 53 21.63 8.51 -0.94
C ALA A 53 21.44 8.64 0.59
N GLN A 54 21.69 9.83 1.15
CA GLN A 54 21.47 10.09 2.59
C GLN A 54 20.01 9.96 2.98
N TYR A 55 19.10 10.52 2.18
CA TYR A 55 17.67 10.40 2.40
C TYR A 55 17.22 8.93 2.33
N PHE A 56 17.68 8.19 1.31
CA PHE A 56 17.39 6.76 1.19
C PHE A 56 17.88 5.97 2.41
N ASN A 57 19.13 6.21 2.85
CA ASN A 57 19.68 5.56 4.04
C ASN A 57 18.85 5.88 5.30
N HIS A 58 18.42 7.13 5.46
CA HIS A 58 17.56 7.52 6.59
C HIS A 58 16.21 6.79 6.57
N VAL A 59 15.58 6.65 5.41
CA VAL A 59 14.35 5.87 5.27
C VAL A 59 14.60 4.39 5.61
N MET A 60 15.71 3.81 5.13
CA MET A 60 16.08 2.44 5.44
C MET A 60 16.38 2.23 6.94
N ASP A 61 16.96 3.22 7.61
CA ASP A 61 17.18 3.19 9.05
C ASP A 61 15.85 3.10 9.81
N ILE A 62 14.82 3.84 9.38
CA ILE A 62 13.47 3.74 9.95
C ILE A 62 12.89 2.35 9.72
N VAL A 63 13.00 1.80 8.51
CA VAL A 63 12.49 0.45 8.19
C VAL A 63 13.16 -0.62 9.06
N ILE A 64 14.46 -0.53 9.28
CA ILE A 64 15.22 -1.51 10.06
C ILE A 64 14.96 -1.32 11.56
N GLU A 65 15.13 -0.10 12.08
CA GLU A 65 15.11 0.15 13.52
C GLU A 65 13.71 0.23 14.13
N VAL A 66 12.74 0.73 13.36
CA VAL A 66 11.36 0.94 13.82
C VAL A 66 10.49 -0.22 13.34
N LEU A 67 10.33 -0.39 12.03
CA LEU A 67 9.39 -1.39 11.50
C LEU A 67 9.83 -2.82 11.83
N SER A 68 11.12 -3.12 11.69
CA SER A 68 11.66 -4.45 12.02
C SER A 68 12.06 -4.59 13.49
N ASN A 69 11.94 -3.51 14.28
CA ASN A 69 12.34 -3.42 15.68
C ASN A 69 13.76 -3.97 15.96
N TRP A 70 14.73 -3.62 15.11
CA TRP A 70 16.10 -4.12 15.18
C TRP A 70 17.06 -3.11 15.83
N ASP A 71 17.92 -3.58 16.72
CA ASP A 71 19.05 -2.82 17.27
C ASP A 71 20.28 -3.07 16.40
N ARG A 72 20.70 -2.06 15.64
CA ARG A 72 21.83 -2.17 14.70
C ARG A 72 23.18 -2.23 15.40
N VAL A 73 23.29 -1.69 16.60
CA VAL A 73 24.54 -1.71 17.40
C VAL A 73 24.74 -3.09 18.00
N LYS A 74 23.69 -3.62 18.65
CA LYS A 74 23.73 -4.96 19.28
C LYS A 74 23.52 -6.09 18.27
N LYS A 75 23.07 -5.77 17.05
CA LYS A 75 22.77 -6.72 15.97
C LYS A 75 21.77 -7.79 16.42
N CYS A 76 20.68 -7.35 17.06
CA CYS A 76 19.60 -8.21 17.52
C CYS A 76 18.26 -7.47 17.51
N SER A 77 17.15 -8.20 17.61
CA SER A 77 15.87 -7.56 17.90
C SER A 77 15.88 -6.88 19.27
N LYS A 78 15.13 -5.77 19.37
CA LYS A 78 14.76 -5.14 20.63
C LYS A 78 13.75 -6.03 21.38
N THR A 79 13.33 -5.62 22.58
CA THR A 79 12.50 -6.45 23.48
C THR A 79 11.12 -6.82 22.93
N ASP A 80 10.56 -5.99 22.04
CA ASP A 80 9.21 -6.16 21.49
C ASP A 80 9.22 -6.71 20.06
N LYS A 81 8.01 -6.92 19.50
CA LYS A 81 7.82 -7.33 18.10
C LYS A 81 7.80 -6.09 17.20
N GLY A 82 8.44 -6.19 16.04
CA GLY A 82 8.20 -5.26 14.93
C GLY A 82 6.91 -5.60 14.18
N ILE A 83 6.61 -4.85 13.13
CA ILE A 83 5.43 -5.07 12.28
C ILE A 83 5.45 -6.46 11.62
N PHE A 84 6.65 -6.99 11.37
CA PHE A 84 6.85 -8.33 10.80
C PHE A 84 6.97 -9.43 11.86
N GLY A 85 6.83 -9.12 13.16
CA GLY A 85 7.06 -10.06 14.27
C GLY A 85 8.44 -9.88 14.93
N ILE A 86 9.00 -10.96 15.49
CA ILE A 86 10.33 -10.93 16.12
C ILE A 86 11.39 -11.18 15.03
N THR A 87 12.15 -10.16 14.67
CA THR A 87 13.25 -10.26 13.71
C THR A 87 14.42 -11.08 14.30
N LYS A 88 14.95 -12.01 13.53
CA LYS A 88 16.12 -12.83 13.90
C LYS A 88 17.39 -12.39 13.19
N ALA A 89 17.24 -11.98 11.93
CA ALA A 89 18.29 -11.42 11.12
C ALA A 89 17.67 -10.65 9.96
N TYR A 90 18.47 -9.82 9.30
CA TYR A 90 18.15 -9.27 8.00
C TYR A 90 19.41 -9.16 7.14
N VAL A 91 19.24 -9.15 5.83
CA VAL A 91 20.28 -8.74 4.88
C VAL A 91 19.64 -7.78 3.88
N SER A 92 20.36 -6.73 3.52
CA SER A 92 19.90 -5.73 2.57
C SER A 92 21.01 -5.40 1.56
N SER A 93 20.61 -5.19 0.31
CA SER A 93 21.47 -4.65 -0.75
C SER A 93 20.80 -3.44 -1.38
N THR A 94 21.59 -2.44 -1.74
CA THR A 94 21.11 -1.21 -2.38
C THR A 94 21.74 -1.07 -3.76
N GLU A 95 20.93 -0.72 -4.74
CA GLU A 95 21.34 -0.49 -6.12
C GLU A 95 20.65 0.76 -6.69
N SER A 96 21.25 1.32 -7.74
CA SER A 96 20.60 2.34 -8.57
C SER A 96 19.79 1.65 -9.66
N GLN A 97 18.49 1.88 -9.70
CA GLN A 97 17.57 1.28 -10.65
C GLN A 97 17.01 2.33 -11.63
N GLY A 98 16.99 1.95 -12.91
CA GLY A 98 16.37 2.73 -13.99
C GLY A 98 17.23 3.90 -14.48
N SER A 99 16.76 4.52 -15.58
CA SER A 99 17.45 5.62 -16.26
C SER A 99 17.49 6.93 -15.47
N THR A 100 16.70 7.05 -14.40
CA THR A 100 16.65 8.22 -13.51
C THR A 100 17.49 8.05 -12.24
N GLY A 101 18.19 6.91 -12.07
CA GLY A 101 19.08 6.68 -10.92
C GLY A 101 18.35 6.51 -9.59
N ASN A 102 17.13 5.96 -9.60
CA ASN A 102 16.36 5.78 -8.37
C ASN A 102 17.04 4.77 -7.45
N HIS A 103 17.10 5.04 -6.15
CA HIS A 103 17.64 4.08 -5.19
C HIS A 103 16.63 2.96 -4.97
N HIS A 104 17.07 1.72 -5.12
CA HIS A 104 16.28 0.53 -4.88
C HIS A 104 16.98 -0.35 -3.85
N GLY A 105 16.22 -0.87 -2.89
CA GLY A 105 16.71 -1.75 -1.84
C GLY A 105 16.02 -3.09 -1.91
N HIS A 106 16.79 -4.17 -2.02
CA HIS A 106 16.30 -5.51 -1.76
C HIS A 106 16.65 -5.89 -0.33
N MET A 107 15.69 -6.48 0.38
CA MET A 107 15.89 -6.90 1.76
C MET A 107 15.22 -8.24 2.02
N VAL A 108 15.93 -9.11 2.73
CA VAL A 108 15.39 -10.35 3.27
C VAL A 108 15.41 -10.24 4.79
N ILE A 109 14.27 -10.49 5.41
CA ILE A 109 14.09 -10.46 6.87
C ILE A 109 13.74 -11.89 7.32
N TRP A 110 14.46 -12.40 8.31
CA TRP A 110 14.12 -13.65 8.98
C TRP A 110 13.30 -13.35 10.22
N THR A 111 12.06 -13.82 10.27
CA THR A 111 11.18 -13.68 11.44
C THR A 111 11.09 -14.99 12.21
N PHE A 112 11.07 -14.90 13.54
CA PHE A 112 10.81 -16.03 14.42
C PHE A 112 9.48 -16.73 14.09
N GLY A 113 9.52 -18.06 13.98
CA GLY A 113 8.32 -18.88 13.74
C GLY A 113 7.88 -18.93 12.27
N MET A 114 8.58 -18.25 11.34
CA MET A 114 8.34 -18.43 9.91
C MET A 114 8.92 -19.75 9.41
N ALA A 115 8.30 -20.27 8.33
CA ALA A 115 8.78 -21.43 7.61
C ALA A 115 10.25 -21.25 7.17
N LYS A 116 11.06 -22.28 7.36
CA LYS A 116 12.49 -22.28 7.03
C LYS A 116 12.75 -22.74 5.60
N THR A 117 11.80 -23.45 5.00
CA THR A 117 11.88 -23.96 3.63
C THR A 117 10.65 -23.57 2.83
N VAL A 118 10.80 -23.60 1.51
CA VAL A 118 9.70 -23.36 0.56
C VAL A 118 8.57 -24.38 0.76
N ASP A 119 8.91 -25.64 1.05
CA ASP A 119 7.93 -26.69 1.30
C ASP A 119 7.16 -26.48 2.62
N GLU A 120 7.86 -26.07 3.69
CA GLU A 120 7.21 -25.68 4.95
C GLU A 120 6.27 -24.50 4.72
N TYR A 121 6.68 -23.51 3.92
CA TYR A 121 5.88 -22.35 3.59
C TYR A 121 4.60 -22.74 2.84
N TYR A 122 4.71 -23.50 1.75
CA TYR A 122 3.55 -23.95 0.99
C TYR A 122 2.66 -24.91 1.78
N THR A 123 3.23 -25.69 2.70
CA THR A 123 2.45 -26.52 3.62
C THR A 123 1.67 -25.65 4.61
N ALA A 124 2.29 -24.61 5.18
CA ALA A 124 1.61 -23.66 6.04
C ALA A 124 0.48 -22.93 5.31
N CYS A 125 0.68 -22.51 4.06
CA CYS A 125 -0.36 -21.88 3.23
C CYS A 125 -1.58 -22.77 2.97
N LYS A 126 -1.46 -24.09 3.10
CA LYS A 126 -2.58 -25.03 2.98
C LYS A 126 -3.39 -25.16 4.28
N SER A 127 -2.83 -24.74 5.42
CA SER A 127 -3.50 -24.79 6.72
C SER A 127 -4.66 -23.78 6.79
N ASN A 128 -5.84 -24.27 7.22
CA ASN A 128 -6.99 -23.39 7.46
C ASN A 128 -6.75 -22.42 8.62
N ASP A 129 -5.96 -22.82 9.62
CA ASP A 129 -5.58 -21.94 10.74
C ASP A 129 -4.78 -20.72 10.25
N VAL A 130 -3.76 -20.95 9.41
CA VAL A 130 -2.93 -19.87 8.85
C VAL A 130 -3.75 -18.93 7.98
N LYS A 131 -4.65 -19.49 7.16
CA LYS A 131 -5.56 -18.69 6.34
C LYS A 131 -6.49 -17.83 7.21
N GLN A 132 -7.10 -18.41 8.24
CA GLN A 132 -8.00 -17.68 9.12
C GLN A 132 -7.28 -16.53 9.82
N ARG A 133 -6.09 -16.78 10.38
CA ARG A 133 -5.28 -15.74 11.03
C ARG A 133 -4.88 -14.60 10.08
N LEU A 134 -4.64 -14.90 8.80
CA LEU A 134 -4.38 -13.87 7.79
C LEU A 134 -5.65 -13.05 7.50
N MET A 135 -6.80 -13.70 7.38
CA MET A 135 -8.09 -13.01 7.19
C MET A 135 -8.42 -12.12 8.38
N ASP A 136 -8.29 -12.62 9.61
CA ASP A 136 -8.51 -11.85 10.84
C ASP A 136 -7.61 -10.60 10.89
N TYR A 137 -6.34 -10.76 10.48
CA TYR A 137 -5.41 -9.63 10.39
C TYR A 137 -5.85 -8.62 9.33
N ILE A 138 -6.21 -9.07 8.13
CA ILE A 138 -6.70 -8.19 7.05
C ILE A 138 -7.95 -7.44 7.52
N GLU A 139 -8.93 -8.12 8.12
CA GLU A 139 -10.15 -7.49 8.65
C GLU A 139 -9.85 -6.46 9.74
N SER A 140 -8.81 -6.69 10.55
CA SER A 140 -8.41 -5.74 11.60
C SER A 140 -7.81 -4.43 11.06
N ILE A 141 -7.21 -4.45 9.87
CA ILE A 141 -6.55 -3.27 9.26
C ILE A 141 -7.31 -2.68 8.07
N ALA A 142 -8.11 -3.49 7.39
CA ALA A 142 -8.94 -3.11 6.24
C ALA A 142 -10.37 -2.81 6.70
N ASN A 143 -10.52 -2.20 7.88
CA ASN A 143 -11.79 -1.69 8.37
C ASN A 143 -11.88 -0.18 8.13
N SER A 144 -12.68 0.22 7.15
CA SER A 144 -13.10 1.62 7.04
C SER A 144 -14.44 1.79 7.72
N THR A 145 -14.48 2.49 8.85
CA THR A 145 -15.74 3.03 9.38
C THR A 145 -16.01 4.35 8.66
N PHE A 146 -16.89 4.32 7.67
CA PHE A 146 -17.45 5.56 7.16
C PHE A 146 -18.52 6.04 8.16
N PRO A 147 -18.51 7.31 8.58
CA PRO A 147 -19.52 7.88 9.47
C PRO A 147 -20.81 8.15 8.69
N VAL A 148 -21.32 7.12 8.00
CA VAL A 148 -22.58 7.16 7.28
C VAL A 148 -23.55 6.30 8.08
N ASP A 149 -24.68 6.89 8.45
CA ASP A 149 -25.79 6.14 9.01
C ASP A 149 -26.38 5.23 7.92
N ASN A 150 -25.91 3.99 7.87
CA ASN A 150 -26.40 2.99 6.92
C ASN A 150 -27.87 2.61 7.16
N ASN A 151 -28.49 3.07 8.24
CA ASN A 151 -29.90 2.86 8.48
C ASN A 151 -30.77 3.84 7.69
N ARG A 152 -30.24 4.91 7.10
CA ARG A 152 -31.03 5.87 6.31
C ARG A 152 -30.28 6.32 5.06
N CYS A 153 -30.93 6.22 3.91
CA CYS A 153 -30.40 6.79 2.69
C CYS A 153 -30.28 8.33 2.83
N PRO A 154 -29.09 8.94 2.67
CA PRO A 154 -28.92 10.39 2.83
C PRO A 154 -29.63 11.22 1.75
N SER A 155 -30.07 10.58 0.65
CA SER A 155 -30.81 11.25 -0.44
C SER A 155 -32.33 11.17 -0.27
N CYS A 156 -32.86 10.05 0.22
CA CYS A 156 -34.32 9.82 0.27
C CYS A 156 -34.86 9.45 1.66
N GLU A 157 -34.00 9.42 2.68
CA GLU A 157 -34.29 9.18 4.10
C GLU A 157 -34.96 7.84 4.45
N ARG A 158 -35.06 6.92 3.49
CA ARG A 158 -35.65 5.59 3.69
C ARG A 158 -34.70 4.65 4.42
N GLU A 159 -35.27 3.81 5.27
CA GLU A 159 -34.56 2.82 6.08
C GLU A 159 -34.47 1.43 5.41
N THR A 160 -35.21 1.22 4.32
CA THR A 160 -35.27 -0.05 3.59
C THR A 160 -34.68 0.12 2.20
N LEU A 161 -33.70 -0.74 1.86
CA LEU A 161 -33.18 -0.88 0.51
C LEU A 161 -34.11 -1.82 -0.27
N ASP A 162 -34.83 -1.27 -1.23
CA ASP A 162 -35.61 -2.08 -2.19
C ASP A 162 -34.67 -2.60 -3.28
N GLU A 163 -34.76 -3.89 -3.64
CA GLU A 163 -34.02 -4.43 -4.78
C GLU A 163 -34.44 -3.71 -6.07
N VAL A 164 -33.50 -3.01 -6.70
CA VAL A 164 -33.72 -2.42 -8.02
C VAL A 164 -33.46 -3.51 -9.06
N ALA A 165 -34.51 -3.92 -9.78
CA ALA A 165 -34.36 -4.83 -10.91
C ALA A 165 -33.37 -4.25 -11.92
N LEU A 166 -32.30 -4.98 -12.21
CA LEU A 166 -31.35 -4.65 -13.28
C LEU A 166 -32.12 -4.66 -14.60
N THR A 167 -32.50 -3.47 -15.08
CA THR A 167 -33.05 -3.34 -16.43
C THR A 167 -31.90 -3.46 -17.41
N THR A 168 -31.79 -4.61 -18.04
CA THR A 168 -30.93 -4.84 -19.20
C THR A 168 -31.39 -3.89 -20.31
N ARG A 169 -30.74 -2.74 -20.43
CA ARG A 169 -30.83 -1.91 -21.63
C ARG A 169 -29.71 -2.36 -22.58
N CYS A 170 -30.12 -2.92 -23.72
CA CYS A 170 -29.23 -3.15 -24.87
C CYS A 170 -28.62 -1.84 -25.36
#